data_AF-A0A512RJW5-F1
#
_entry.id   AF-A0A512RJW5-F1
#
_cell.length_a   1.000
_cell.length_b   1.000
_cell.length_c   1.000
_cell.angle_alpha   90.00
_cell.angle_beta   90.00
_cell.angle_gamma   90.00
#
_symmetry.space_group_name_H-M   'P 1'
#
loop_
_entity.id
_entity.type
_entity.pdbx_description
1 polymer ?
#
loop_
_entity_poly.entity_id
_entity_poly.type
_entity_poly.pdbx_seq_one_letter_code
_entity_poly.pdbx_strand_id
1 'polypeptide(L)'
;MKRKTAAVLLFGLLFACGQADRVPGDVLPKEKMRDILLDMNFADVYGREQMDTVRIADSIREQNVKRYYVQILQIHGVTREEFMRSYRFYEGHPDRLEEVYKAMQEVLARKKAVIDSLERAKIDALTVKDPVTKDTTRWPNKDIRKLILP
;
A
#
# COMPACT_ATOMS: atom_id res chain seq x y z
N MET A 1 11.53 -59.20 3.25
CA MET A 1 11.48 -58.13 4.29
C MET A 1 12.00 -56.76 3.84
N LYS A 2 12.83 -56.65 2.77
CA LYS A 2 13.43 -55.37 2.32
C LYS A 2 12.50 -54.39 1.57
N ARG A 3 11.34 -54.84 1.09
CA ARG A 3 10.35 -53.99 0.38
C ARG A 3 9.53 -53.12 1.32
N LYS A 4 9.26 -53.59 2.55
CA LYS A 4 8.48 -52.86 3.55
C LYS A 4 9.29 -51.71 4.18
N THR A 5 10.61 -51.88 4.29
CA THR A 5 11.53 -50.84 4.80
C THR A 5 11.71 -49.68 3.80
N ALA A 6 11.66 -49.95 2.50
CA ALA A 6 11.73 -48.92 1.46
C ALA A 6 10.49 -47.99 1.47
N ALA A 7 9.31 -48.54 1.76
CA ALA A 7 8.07 -47.76 1.86
C ALA A 7 8.05 -46.81 3.08
N VAL A 8 8.65 -47.23 4.20
CA VAL A 8 8.74 -46.39 5.42
C VAL A 8 9.73 -45.23 5.22
N LEU A 9 10.85 -45.46 4.53
CA LEU A 9 11.80 -44.40 4.16
C LEU A 9 11.20 -43.39 3.17
N LEU A 10 10.38 -43.86 2.22
CA LEU A 10 9.68 -43.00 1.25
C LEU A 10 8.59 -42.13 1.91
N PHE A 11 7.92 -42.65 2.95
CA PHE A 11 6.88 -41.90 3.67
C PHE A 11 7.46 -40.83 4.61
N GLY A 12 8.67 -41.03 5.15
CA GLY A 12 9.37 -40.04 5.98
C GLY A 12 9.82 -38.78 5.22
N LEU A 13 10.10 -38.89 3.93
CA LEU A 13 10.52 -37.77 3.08
C LEU A 13 9.39 -36.75 2.82
N LEU A 14 8.12 -37.13 2.97
CA LEU A 14 6.98 -36.22 2.78
C LEU A 14 6.77 -35.24 3.94
N PHE A 15 7.32 -35.52 5.13
CA PHE A 15 7.23 -34.64 6.30
C PHE A 15 8.43 -33.71 6.48
N ALA A 16 9.50 -33.87 5.70
CA ALA A 16 10.73 -33.07 5.80
C ALA A 16 10.63 -31.69 5.11
N CYS A 17 9.54 -31.39 4.40
CA CYS A 17 9.40 -30.22 3.54
C CYS A 17 8.50 -29.09 4.12
N GLY A 18 8.42 -28.95 5.45
CA GLY A 18 7.45 -28.02 6.07
C GLY A 18 7.97 -27.10 7.17
N GLN A 19 9.25 -27.19 7.52
CA GLN A 19 9.79 -26.55 8.73
C GLN A 19 10.90 -25.53 8.44
N ALA A 20 11.58 -25.63 7.30
CA ALA A 20 12.60 -24.67 6.87
C ALA A 20 12.01 -23.29 6.50
N ASP A 21 10.71 -23.23 6.21
CA ASP A 21 10.02 -22.00 5.77
C ASP A 21 9.27 -21.22 6.85
N ARG A 22 9.37 -21.63 8.11
CA ARG A 22 8.61 -21.00 9.19
C ARG A 22 9.44 -19.90 9.86
N VAL A 23 8.93 -18.67 9.78
CA VAL A 23 9.39 -17.55 10.59
C VAL A 23 9.31 -17.95 12.08
N PRO A 24 10.34 -17.70 12.90
CA PRO A 24 10.30 -17.99 14.33
C PRO A 24 9.09 -17.32 15.02
N GLY A 25 8.52 -17.97 16.04
CA GLY A 25 7.29 -17.47 16.68
C GLY A 25 7.44 -16.12 17.39
N ASP A 26 8.67 -15.71 17.68
CA ASP A 26 9.04 -14.42 18.28
C ASP A 26 9.42 -13.34 17.24
N VAL A 27 9.29 -13.67 15.95
CA VAL A 27 9.52 -12.78 14.81
C VAL A 27 8.18 -12.44 14.16
N LEU A 28 7.99 -11.16 13.83
CA LEU A 28 6.79 -10.68 13.16
C LEU A 28 6.56 -11.42 11.83
N PRO A 29 5.33 -11.90 11.56
CA PRO A 29 4.97 -12.47 10.27
C PRO A 29 5.21 -11.48 9.12
N LYS A 30 5.43 -12.02 7.91
CA LYS A 30 5.73 -11.24 6.70
C LYS A 30 4.72 -10.12 6.47
N GLU A 31 3.44 -10.42 6.58
CA GLU A 31 2.35 -9.47 6.33
C GLU A 31 2.37 -8.33 7.35
N LYS A 32 2.70 -8.63 8.61
CA LYS A 32 2.81 -7.62 9.68
C LYS A 32 4.02 -6.73 9.49
N MET A 33 5.16 -7.32 9.12
CA MET A 33 6.38 -6.56 8.80
C MET A 33 6.15 -5.68 7.56
N ARG A 34 5.50 -6.20 6.50
CA ARG A 34 5.10 -5.46 5.31
C ARG A 34 4.31 -4.20 5.67
N ASP A 35 3.26 -4.34 6.49
CA ASP A 35 2.37 -3.22 6.81
C ASP A 35 3.10 -2.14 7.62
N ILE A 36 3.94 -2.53 8.59
CA ILE A 36 4.74 -1.60 9.38
C ILE A 36 5.74 -0.85 8.50
N LEU A 37 6.52 -1.57 7.67
CA LEU A 37 7.53 -0.95 6.81
C LEU A 37 6.91 -0.06 5.73
N LEU A 38 5.72 -0.41 5.24
CA LEU A 38 4.98 0.42 4.30
C LEU A 38 4.54 1.75 4.93
N ASP A 39 4.01 1.72 6.15
CA ASP A 39 3.63 2.94 6.86
C ASP A 39 4.85 3.80 7.23
N MET A 40 5.97 3.16 7.61
CA MET A 40 7.23 3.87 7.82
C MET A 40 7.73 4.54 6.55
N ASN A 41 7.63 3.88 5.39
CA ASN A 41 8.00 4.47 4.11
C ASN A 41 7.11 5.67 3.75
N PHE A 42 5.80 5.60 4.03
CA PHE A 42 4.92 6.75 3.87
C PHE A 42 5.29 7.91 4.80
N ALA A 43 5.65 7.63 6.06
CA ALA A 43 6.12 8.65 6.99
C ALA A 43 7.44 9.31 6.53
N ASP A 44 8.34 8.54 5.93
CA ASP A 44 9.57 9.05 5.31
C ASP A 44 9.27 10.00 4.15
N VAL A 45 8.39 9.59 3.23
CA VAL A 45 7.99 10.42 2.09
C VAL A 45 7.27 11.68 2.59
N TYR A 46 6.29 11.53 3.48
CA TYR A 46 5.57 12.65 4.08
C TYR A 46 6.51 13.63 4.78
N GLY A 47 7.46 13.12 5.57
CA GLY A 47 8.44 13.95 6.26
C GLY A 47 9.38 14.72 5.32
N ARG A 48 9.57 14.27 4.08
CA ARG A 48 10.33 14.96 3.04
C ARG A 48 9.47 15.97 2.26
N GLU A 49 8.24 15.60 1.90
CA GLU A 49 7.37 16.35 0.99
C GLU A 49 6.58 17.49 1.67
N GLN A 50 6.23 17.38 2.96
CA GLN A 50 5.32 18.33 3.65
C GLN A 50 5.85 19.78 3.78
N MET A 51 7.08 20.08 3.35
CA MET A 51 7.80 21.29 3.76
C MET A 51 8.39 22.15 2.63
N ASP A 52 7.92 21.99 1.40
CA ASP A 52 8.28 22.91 0.30
C ASP A 52 7.86 24.38 0.56
N THR A 53 7.02 24.65 1.55
CA THR A 53 6.61 26.01 1.95
C THR A 53 7.46 26.62 3.06
N VAL A 54 8.20 25.83 3.85
CA VAL A 54 9.06 26.30 4.95
C VAL A 54 10.31 25.42 5.04
N ARG A 55 11.49 25.97 4.69
CA ARG A 55 12.78 25.27 4.89
C ARG A 55 13.04 25.06 6.38
N ILE A 56 12.79 23.85 6.88
CA ILE A 56 13.19 23.41 8.21
C ILE A 56 14.57 22.75 8.12
N ALA A 57 15.38 22.85 9.18
CA ALA A 57 16.64 22.14 9.28
C ALA A 57 16.45 20.61 9.26
N ASP A 58 17.40 19.89 8.64
CA ASP A 58 17.37 18.43 8.51
C ASP A 58 17.28 17.69 9.85
N SER A 59 17.90 18.21 10.89
CA SER A 59 17.86 17.61 12.23
C SER A 59 16.45 17.53 12.81
N ILE A 60 15.63 18.56 12.60
CA ILE A 60 14.24 18.59 13.06
C ILE A 60 13.38 17.66 12.21
N ARG A 61 13.64 17.58 10.90
CA ARG A 61 12.98 16.65 9.98
C ARG A 61 13.18 15.20 10.44
N GLU A 62 14.42 14.81 10.70
CA GLU A 62 14.74 13.46 11.20
C GLU A 62 14.09 13.15 12.55
N GLN A 63 14.02 14.13 13.45
CA GLN A 63 13.34 13.96 14.74
C GLN A 63 11.85 13.70 14.56
N ASN A 64 11.19 14.40 13.63
CA ASN A 64 9.76 14.20 13.35
C ASN A 64 9.49 12.81 12.77
N VAL A 65 10.30 12.36 11.80
CA VAL A 65 10.17 11.00 11.24
C VAL A 65 10.33 9.93 12.33
N LYS A 66 11.31 10.09 13.23
CA LYS A 66 11.49 9.18 14.37
C LYS A 66 10.26 9.14 15.29
N ARG A 67 9.55 10.26 15.48
CA ARG A 67 8.29 10.29 16.23
C ARG A 67 7.19 9.52 15.51
N TYR A 68 7.08 9.66 14.19
CA TYR A 68 6.12 8.88 13.40
C TYR A 68 6.37 7.38 13.52
N TYR A 69 7.63 6.94 13.53
CA TYR A 69 7.94 5.51 13.68
C TYR A 69 7.43 4.94 15.00
N VAL A 70 7.56 5.69 16.11
CA VAL A 70 6.99 5.27 17.40
C VAL A 70 5.47 5.14 17.32
N GLN A 71 4.80 6.11 16.70
CA GLN A 71 3.33 6.10 16.55
C GLN A 71 2.85 4.97 15.63
N ILE A 72 3.56 4.71 14.53
CA ILE A 72 3.28 3.60 13.61
C ILE A 72 3.35 2.27 14.37
N LEU A 73 4.42 2.05 15.14
CA LEU A 73 4.55 0.83 15.95
C LEU A 73 3.39 0.69 16.95
N GLN A 74 2.94 1.79 17.57
CA GLN A 74 1.77 1.79 18.45
C GLN A 74 0.47 1.43 17.71
N ILE A 75 0.22 2.00 16.53
CA ILE A 75 -0.93 1.68 15.67
C ILE A 75 -0.94 0.18 15.32
N HIS A 76 0.25 -0.38 15.08
CA HIS A 76 0.41 -1.79 14.80
C HIS A 76 0.39 -2.69 16.05
N GLY A 77 0.35 -2.13 17.26
CA GLY A 77 0.38 -2.90 18.51
C GLY A 77 1.70 -3.66 18.70
N VAL A 78 2.81 -3.09 18.24
CA VAL A 78 4.14 -3.69 18.26
C VAL A 78 5.08 -2.83 19.09
N THR A 79 5.85 -3.44 19.98
CA THR A 79 6.91 -2.72 20.72
C THR A 79 8.14 -2.49 19.85
N ARG A 80 8.97 -1.51 20.22
CA ARG A 80 10.23 -1.27 19.52
C ARG A 80 11.13 -2.51 19.55
N GLU A 81 11.16 -3.21 20.67
CA GLU A 81 12.01 -4.38 20.89
C GLU A 81 11.59 -5.56 19.99
N GLU A 82 10.29 -5.82 19.88
CA GLU A 82 9.73 -6.85 18.98
C GLU A 82 10.00 -6.51 17.51
N PHE A 83 9.77 -5.26 17.11
CA PHE A 83 10.08 -4.80 15.76
C PHE A 83 11.56 -4.98 15.46
N MET A 84 12.46 -4.46 16.29
CA MET A 84 13.90 -4.53 16.06
C MET A 84 14.43 -5.96 16.06
N ARG A 85 13.88 -6.85 16.89
CA ARG A 85 14.22 -8.28 16.86
C ARG A 85 13.84 -8.90 15.52
N SER A 86 12.61 -8.65 15.09
CA SER A 86 12.07 -9.19 13.86
C SER A 86 12.79 -8.64 12.63
N TYR A 87 13.05 -7.33 12.62
CA TYR A 87 13.74 -6.66 11.54
C TYR A 87 15.16 -7.22 11.35
N ARG A 88 15.91 -7.42 12.45
CA ARG A 88 17.23 -8.10 12.38
C ARG A 88 17.16 -9.51 11.82
N PHE A 89 16.09 -10.26 12.10
CA PHE A 89 15.87 -11.56 11.47
C PHE A 89 15.73 -11.41 9.95
N TYR A 90 14.85 -10.52 9.46
CA TYR A 90 14.69 -10.31 8.01
C TYR A 90 15.97 -9.78 7.35
N GLU A 91 16.72 -8.87 8.00
CA GLU A 91 18.02 -8.41 7.48
C GLU A 91 19.03 -9.56 7.31
N GLY A 92 19.02 -10.54 8.23
CA GLY A 92 19.84 -11.74 8.13
C GLY A 92 19.35 -12.78 7.12
N HIS A 93 18.15 -12.62 6.56
CA HIS A 93 17.51 -13.54 5.62
C HIS A 93 17.02 -12.76 4.37
N PRO A 94 17.93 -12.43 3.43
CA PRO A 94 17.61 -11.57 2.30
C PRO A 94 16.45 -12.05 1.42
N ASP A 95 16.30 -13.37 1.26
CA ASP A 95 15.18 -14.01 0.56
C ASP A 95 13.83 -13.65 1.21
N ARG A 96 13.76 -13.68 2.55
CA ARG A 96 12.55 -13.32 3.30
C ARG A 96 12.28 -11.83 3.24
N LEU A 97 13.32 -11.02 3.33
CA LEU A 97 13.17 -9.57 3.23
C LEU A 97 12.72 -9.15 1.83
N GLU A 98 13.21 -9.81 0.78
CA GLU A 98 12.74 -9.61 -0.60
C GLU A 98 11.25 -9.92 -0.73
N GLU A 99 10.75 -10.99 -0.10
CA GLU A 99 9.32 -11.29 -0.10
C GLU A 99 8.49 -10.19 0.57
N VAL A 100 8.98 -9.60 1.67
CA VAL A 100 8.33 -8.46 2.33
C VAL A 100 8.22 -7.28 1.36
N TYR A 101 9.33 -6.92 0.70
CA TYR A 101 9.35 -5.81 -0.25
C TYR A 101 8.47 -6.07 -1.49
N LYS A 102 8.46 -7.28 -2.04
CA LYS A 102 7.54 -7.67 -3.12
C LYS A 102 6.09 -7.48 -2.68
N ALA A 103 5.73 -7.93 -1.48
CA ALA A 103 4.39 -7.75 -0.95
C ALA A 103 4.03 -6.26 -0.75
N MET A 104 4.99 -5.40 -0.38
CA MET A 104 4.79 -3.94 -0.34
C MET A 104 4.49 -3.37 -1.74
N GLN A 105 5.28 -3.77 -2.76
CA GLN A 105 5.09 -3.33 -4.14
C GLN A 105 3.72 -3.74 -4.68
N GLU A 106 3.24 -4.93 -4.36
CA GLU A 106 1.89 -5.37 -4.72
C GLU A 106 0.80 -4.51 -4.09
N VAL A 107 0.94 -4.14 -2.81
CA VAL A 107 0.00 -3.22 -2.14
C VAL A 107 -0.01 -1.86 -2.84
N LEU A 108 1.16 -1.32 -3.16
CA LEU A 108 1.31 -0.04 -3.86
C LEU A 108 0.70 -0.09 -5.27
N ALA A 109 0.96 -1.16 -6.03
CA ALA A 109 0.41 -1.34 -7.38
C ALA A 109 -1.13 -1.38 -7.34
N ARG A 110 -1.72 -2.11 -6.39
CA ARG A 110 -3.17 -2.14 -6.19
C ARG A 110 -3.73 -0.76 -5.84
N LYS A 111 -3.11 -0.06 -4.89
CA LYS A 111 -3.53 1.31 -4.50
C LYS A 111 -3.48 2.27 -5.69
N LYS A 112 -2.40 2.22 -6.48
CA LYS A 112 -2.26 3.03 -7.69
C LYS A 112 -3.35 2.73 -8.72
N ALA A 113 -3.62 1.45 -9.00
CA ALA A 113 -4.66 1.07 -9.95
C ALA A 113 -6.04 1.60 -9.56
N VAL A 114 -6.36 1.59 -8.25
CA VAL A 114 -7.60 2.19 -7.73
C VAL A 114 -7.62 3.69 -7.95
N ILE A 115 -6.56 4.40 -7.55
CA ILE A 115 -6.46 5.87 -7.72
C ILE A 115 -6.62 6.25 -9.20
N ASP A 116 -5.88 5.61 -10.10
CA ASP A 116 -5.95 5.86 -11.55
C ASP A 116 -7.37 5.60 -12.10
N SER A 117 -8.10 4.61 -11.56
CA SER A 117 -9.49 4.34 -11.94
C SER A 117 -10.46 5.44 -11.49
N LEU A 118 -10.27 5.98 -10.28
CA LEU A 118 -11.09 7.05 -9.73
C LEU A 118 -10.86 8.37 -10.49
N GLU A 119 -9.61 8.65 -10.87
CA GLU A 119 -9.27 9.82 -11.68
C GLU A 119 -9.94 9.76 -13.06
N ARG A 120 -9.90 8.60 -13.72
CA ARG A 120 -10.61 8.39 -14.99
C ARG A 120 -12.12 8.60 -14.83
N ALA A 121 -12.74 7.99 -13.84
CA ALA A 121 -14.18 8.16 -13.58
C ALA A 121 -14.56 9.62 -13.32
N LYS A 122 -13.70 10.38 -12.60
CA LYS A 122 -13.88 11.81 -12.38
C LYS A 122 -13.78 12.61 -13.68
N ILE A 123 -12.79 12.33 -14.52
CA ILE A 123 -12.62 12.98 -15.82
C ILE A 123 -13.82 12.69 -16.74
N ASP A 124 -14.29 11.45 -16.78
CA ASP A 124 -15.46 11.05 -17.56
C ASP A 124 -16.71 11.80 -17.08
N ALA A 125 -16.94 11.87 -15.77
CA ALA A 125 -18.04 12.64 -15.20
C ALA A 125 -17.98 14.14 -15.53
N LEU A 126 -16.78 14.73 -15.60
CA LEU A 126 -16.58 16.14 -15.97
C LEU A 126 -16.68 16.38 -17.50
N THR A 127 -16.45 15.36 -18.32
CA THR A 127 -16.46 15.47 -19.79
C THR A 127 -17.79 15.09 -20.42
N VAL A 128 -18.69 14.40 -19.70
CA VAL A 128 -20.11 14.28 -20.05
C VAL A 128 -20.74 15.67 -19.97
N LYS A 129 -20.63 16.44 -21.07
CA LYS A 129 -21.33 17.70 -21.28
C LYS A 129 -22.82 17.48 -21.03
N ASP A 130 -23.42 18.28 -20.17
CA ASP A 130 -24.88 18.36 -20.03
C ASP A 130 -25.52 18.42 -21.43
N PRO A 131 -26.34 17.44 -21.83
CA PRO A 131 -27.03 17.47 -23.11
C PRO A 131 -27.98 18.68 -23.22
N VAL A 132 -28.27 19.33 -22.09
CA VAL A 132 -29.17 20.48 -21.95
C VAL A 132 -28.53 21.81 -22.41
N THR A 133 -27.21 21.98 -22.38
CA THR A 133 -26.57 23.27 -22.76
C THR A 133 -26.44 23.49 -24.27
N LYS A 134 -26.84 22.54 -25.11
CA LYS A 134 -26.90 22.74 -26.57
C LYS A 134 -28.18 23.47 -27.03
N ASP A 135 -29.19 23.63 -26.16
CA ASP A 135 -30.44 24.30 -26.54
C ASP A 135 -30.46 25.79 -26.12
N THR A 136 -29.61 26.20 -25.17
CA THR A 136 -29.54 27.60 -24.72
C THR A 136 -28.78 28.52 -25.68
N THR A 137 -27.98 27.97 -26.59
CA THR A 137 -27.31 28.74 -27.66
C THR A 137 -28.19 28.94 -28.89
N ARG A 138 -29.40 28.35 -28.93
CA ARG A 138 -30.39 28.55 -29.98
C ARG A 138 -31.44 29.57 -29.55
N TRP A 139 -30.99 30.77 -29.16
CA TRP A 139 -31.87 31.92 -28.98
C TRP A 139 -31.78 32.88 -30.18
N PRO A 140 -32.92 33.37 -30.73
CA PRO A 140 -34.30 33.06 -30.32
C PRO A 140 -34.88 31.89 -31.10
N ASN A 141 -35.39 30.89 -30.38
CA ASN A 141 -36.38 29.94 -30.92
C ASN A 141 -37.54 30.75 -31.54
N LYS A 142 -37.99 30.30 -32.72
CA LYS A 142 -39.07 30.88 -33.53
C LYS A 142 -40.36 31.13 -32.75
N ASP A 143 -40.58 30.42 -31.64
CA ASP A 143 -41.78 30.56 -30.81
C ASP A 143 -41.76 31.73 -29.81
N ILE A 144 -40.60 32.30 -29.46
CA ILE A 144 -40.55 33.51 -28.61
C ILE A 144 -41.06 34.74 -29.37
N ARG A 145 -40.97 34.74 -30.71
CA ARG A 145 -41.55 35.81 -31.56
C ARG A 145 -43.08 35.80 -31.55
N LYS A 146 -43.74 34.71 -31.14
CA LYS A 146 -45.20 34.62 -31.01
C LYS A 146 -45.71 35.17 -29.67
N LEU A 147 -44.83 35.37 -28.69
CA LEU A 147 -45.18 35.86 -27.35
C LEU A 147 -44.99 37.38 -27.19
N ILE A 148 -44.44 38.08 -28.19
CA ILE A 148 -44.03 39.49 -28.09
C ILE A 148 -44.73 40.38 -29.14
N LEU A 149 -45.59 39.82 -30.00
CA LEU A 149 -46.40 40.63 -30.92
C LEU A 149 -47.82 40.79 -30.36
N PRO A 150 -48.34 42.03 -30.24
CA PRO A 150 -49.69 42.31 -29.76
C PRO A 150 -50.78 41.78 -30.69
#